data_AF-A0A1R3FUU5-F1
#
_entry.id   AF-A0A1R3FUU5-F1
#
_cell.length_a   1.000
_cell.length_b   1.000
_cell.length_c   1.000
_cell.angle_alpha   90.00
_cell.angle_beta   90.00
_cell.angle_gamma   90.00
#
_symmetry.space_group_name_H-M   'P 1'
#
loop_
_entity.id
_entity.type
_entity.pdbx_description
1 polymer ?
#
loop_
_entity_poly.entity_id
_entity_poly.type
_entity_poly.pdbx_seq_one_letter_code
_entity_poly.pdbx_strand_id
1 'polypeptide(L)'
;MTASKRRTALLLCQDQHQNPSSIRTGKNVKLLRKLNKKSDPIHADHKKPNNPRKPRTALSLLIDRNVALPMAKIYYRNKAGVSLKKGRITRDGIVCDCCLKTFALTAFETHAGSTNHRPAAFIILDDGSGRSLSDCHKQVDDGSSSLKKKVSKVQINGQYNPSCGSESPDHVCSVCGDGEELIVCQQCPAAFHLKCVGLKEIPKGLWFCPGCCCGVCGNGVEGCCAACRQCDRKFHSICLKMKTKSSDYWKNCQTGNVNWFCSQSCENIFSGLENLLGNPIPISVEKNLSWTLLRSNNGDSDHYDKKKLSAALDVMHECFETSKDFYTGRDVAEDVIFGRESKLKRVDFKGFYTVILEEKGDVATVATVRVHDGKVAELPLAATRFSHRRRGMCRLLVEELEKQLRELRVERLVLPAVPSALETWTKLGFSKMTDEVKSSLLLNYTLLDFQGTIMCQKLLKTTHSPC
;
A
#
# COMPACT_ATOMS: atom_id res chain seq x y z
N MET A 1 -25.38 -28.22 17.42
CA MET A 1 -25.81 -26.81 17.58
C MET A 1 -24.57 -25.97 17.77
N THR A 2 -24.07 -25.39 16.68
CA THR A 2 -22.74 -24.80 16.54
C THR A 2 -22.79 -23.28 16.67
N ALA A 3 -22.14 -22.75 17.70
CA ALA A 3 -21.87 -21.33 17.87
C ALA A 3 -20.61 -20.96 17.06
N SER A 4 -20.78 -20.13 16.04
CA SER A 4 -19.70 -19.60 15.20
C SER A 4 -18.95 -18.48 15.94
N LYS A 5 -17.72 -18.78 16.38
CA LYS A 5 -16.78 -17.78 16.91
C LYS A 5 -16.14 -17.03 15.74
N ARG A 6 -16.38 -15.71 15.66
CA ARG A 6 -15.64 -14.77 14.82
C ARG A 6 -14.17 -14.77 15.24
N ARG A 7 -13.25 -15.17 14.34
CA ARG A 7 -11.80 -14.97 14.47
C ARG A 7 -11.35 -14.03 13.36
N THR A 8 -10.71 -12.94 13.76
CA THR A 8 -9.83 -12.10 12.93
C THR A 8 -8.62 -12.96 12.55
N ALA A 9 -8.36 -13.16 11.25
CA ALA A 9 -7.29 -14.04 10.76
C ALA A 9 -6.26 -13.26 9.93
N LEU A 10 -5.47 -12.42 10.59
CA LEU A 10 -4.12 -12.10 10.14
C LEU A 10 -3.19 -12.98 10.98
N LEU A 11 -2.69 -14.11 10.44
CA LEU A 11 -1.56 -14.87 11.01
C LEU A 11 -1.18 -16.08 10.14
N LEU A 12 0.11 -16.20 9.84
CA LEU A 12 0.79 -17.50 9.77
C LEU A 12 0.64 -18.17 11.15
N CYS A 13 -0.19 -19.22 11.21
CA CYS A 13 -0.39 -20.04 12.41
C CYS A 13 0.89 -20.87 12.69
N GLN A 14 1.47 -20.73 13.87
CA GLN A 14 2.34 -21.75 14.47
C GLN A 14 1.50 -22.52 15.49
N ASP A 15 1.20 -23.79 15.20
CA ASP A 15 0.74 -24.75 16.21
C ASP A 15 1.96 -25.40 16.88
N GLN A 16 2.01 -25.34 18.21
CA GLN A 16 2.74 -26.30 19.04
C GLN A 16 1.73 -27.04 19.91
N HIS A 17 1.71 -28.37 19.77
CA HIS A 17 0.83 -29.34 20.43
C HIS A 17 1.26 -29.67 21.86
N GLN A 18 0.30 -30.08 22.72
CA GLN A 18 0.42 -31.29 23.56
C GLN A 18 -0.91 -31.66 24.26
N ASN A 19 -1.17 -32.97 24.35
CA ASN A 19 -2.26 -33.64 25.08
C ASN A 19 -1.61 -34.83 25.86
N PRO A 20 -2.32 -35.56 26.73
CA PRO A 20 -2.60 -35.29 28.15
C PRO A 20 -1.91 -36.29 29.10
N SER A 21 -1.76 -35.96 30.40
CA SER A 21 -1.96 -36.91 31.52
C SER A 21 -1.63 -36.33 32.91
N SER A 22 -2.40 -36.84 33.87
CA SER A 22 -2.16 -36.96 35.31
C SER A 22 -2.76 -35.92 36.27
N ILE A 23 -3.42 -36.53 37.26
CA ILE A 23 -4.32 -36.09 38.30
C ILE A 23 -3.55 -35.60 39.54
N ARG A 24 -4.08 -34.62 40.27
CA ARG A 24 -4.16 -34.52 41.77
C ARG A 24 -4.64 -33.11 42.18
N THR A 25 -5.92 -32.94 42.54
CA THR A 25 -6.53 -32.95 43.90
C THR A 25 -6.18 -31.76 44.83
N GLY A 26 -7.22 -31.08 45.34
CA GLY A 26 -7.22 -30.33 46.61
C GLY A 26 -7.47 -28.81 46.48
N LYS A 27 -8.72 -28.31 46.58
CA LYS A 27 -9.52 -27.94 47.79
C LYS A 27 -9.24 -26.52 48.34
N ASN A 28 -10.30 -25.69 48.28
CA ASN A 28 -10.71 -24.59 49.20
C ASN A 28 -9.76 -23.36 49.28
N VAL A 29 -10.19 -22.10 49.43
CA VAL A 29 -11.18 -21.50 50.35
C VAL A 29 -11.74 -20.17 49.77
N LYS A 30 -12.95 -19.86 50.22
CA LYS A 30 -13.88 -18.75 49.95
C LYS A 30 -13.64 -17.52 50.86
N LEU A 31 -14.30 -16.39 50.49
CA LEU A 31 -14.87 -15.32 51.37
C LEU A 31 -13.86 -14.27 51.96
N LEU A 32 -14.10 -12.95 52.20
CA LEU A 32 -15.24 -11.99 52.28
C LEU A 32 -14.70 -10.52 52.24
N ARG A 33 -15.42 -9.52 51.66
CA ARG A 33 -16.15 -8.36 52.29
C ARG A 33 -15.37 -7.53 53.35
N LYS A 34 -15.44 -6.20 53.50
CA LYS A 34 -16.38 -5.12 53.10
C LYS A 34 -15.77 -3.75 53.55
N LEU A 35 -16.05 -2.71 52.75
CA LEU A 35 -16.47 -1.32 53.11
C LEU A 35 -15.72 -0.49 54.17
N ASN A 36 -15.33 0.75 53.82
CA ASN A 36 -16.00 1.92 54.41
C ASN A 36 -15.97 3.19 53.54
N LYS A 37 -17.05 3.97 53.67
CA LYS A 37 -17.45 5.19 52.93
C LYS A 37 -16.73 6.47 53.41
N LYS A 38 -16.63 7.48 52.52
CA LYS A 38 -17.06 8.89 52.73
C LYS A 38 -17.04 9.67 51.40
N SER A 39 -18.21 10.18 50.99
CA SER A 39 -18.51 11.25 50.00
C SER A 39 -18.41 12.62 50.69
N ASP A 40 -18.21 13.81 50.11
CA ASP A 40 -17.93 14.49 48.81
C ASP A 40 -17.60 15.98 49.23
N PRO A 41 -17.17 16.99 48.40
CA PRO A 41 -17.47 17.20 46.97
C PRO A 41 -16.40 17.89 46.05
N ILE A 42 -16.61 17.68 44.74
CA ILE A 42 -16.47 18.62 43.60
C ILE A 42 -15.15 19.40 43.40
N HIS A 43 -14.34 18.98 42.41
CA HIS A 43 -13.98 19.84 41.28
C HIS A 43 -13.71 18.97 40.03
N ALA A 44 -14.40 19.30 38.94
CA ALA A 44 -14.43 18.54 37.69
C ALA A 44 -13.15 18.69 36.86
N ASP A 45 -12.59 17.58 36.39
CA ASP A 45 -11.79 17.53 35.16
C ASP A 45 -12.14 16.27 34.36
N HIS A 46 -12.92 16.44 33.30
CA HIS A 46 -13.43 15.35 32.47
C HIS A 46 -12.36 14.87 31.48
N LYS A 47 -11.52 13.92 31.88
CA LYS A 47 -10.87 12.99 30.93
C LYS A 47 -11.91 11.97 30.43
N LYS A 48 -12.32 12.09 29.16
CA LYS A 48 -13.14 11.07 28.49
C LYS A 48 -12.34 9.75 28.30
N PRO A 49 -12.94 8.58 28.54
CA PRO A 49 -12.27 7.30 28.35
C PRO A 49 -12.16 6.94 26.87
N ASN A 50 -11.01 6.37 26.50
CA ASN A 50 -10.73 5.81 25.18
C ASN A 50 -11.69 4.64 24.89
N ASN A 51 -12.59 4.82 23.91
CA ASN A 51 -13.43 3.76 23.38
C ASN A 51 -12.66 3.02 22.25
N PRO A 52 -12.65 1.68 22.17
CA PRO A 52 -11.96 0.96 21.10
C PRO A 52 -12.63 1.31 19.77
N ARG A 53 -11.85 1.83 18.82
CA ARG A 53 -12.34 2.26 17.49
C ARG A 53 -12.92 1.06 16.74
N LYS A 54 -14.24 1.02 16.61
CA LYS A 54 -14.96 0.06 15.75
C LYS A 54 -14.76 0.42 14.26
N PRO A 55 -14.76 -0.55 13.34
CA PRO A 55 -14.55 -0.33 11.91
C PRO A 55 -15.59 0.63 11.32
N ARG A 56 -15.15 1.60 10.51
CA ARG A 56 -16.02 2.62 9.87
C ARG A 56 -16.37 2.17 8.45
N THR A 57 -17.64 1.86 8.19
CA THR A 57 -18.15 1.56 6.83
C THR A 57 -18.56 2.85 6.10
N ALA A 58 -18.63 2.82 4.77
CA ALA A 58 -19.12 3.96 3.95
C ALA A 58 -20.53 4.44 4.40
N LEU A 59 -21.42 3.50 4.75
CA LEU A 59 -22.76 3.82 5.26
C LEU A 59 -22.74 4.40 6.67
N SER A 60 -21.81 3.95 7.54
CA SER A 60 -21.64 4.56 8.86
C SER A 60 -21.19 6.02 8.76
N LEU A 61 -20.41 6.39 7.73
CA LEU A 61 -20.00 7.78 7.49
C LEU A 61 -21.18 8.64 7.01
N LEU A 62 -22.03 8.12 6.10
CA LEU A 62 -23.25 8.82 5.68
C LEU A 62 -24.21 9.07 6.86
N ILE A 63 -24.32 8.10 7.76
CA ILE A 63 -25.11 8.24 9.00
C ILE A 63 -24.47 9.23 9.97
N ASP A 64 -23.17 9.11 10.22
CA ASP A 64 -22.43 9.97 11.16
C ASP A 64 -22.43 11.45 10.71
N ARG A 65 -22.50 11.69 9.39
CA ARG A 65 -22.59 13.04 8.78
C ARG A 65 -24.03 13.49 8.52
N ASN A 66 -25.02 12.71 8.94
CA ASN A 66 -26.45 13.00 8.81
C ASN A 66 -26.93 13.22 7.35
N VAL A 67 -26.20 12.66 6.36
CA VAL A 67 -26.57 12.73 4.93
C VAL A 67 -27.56 11.63 4.57
N ALA A 68 -27.51 10.49 5.28
CA ALA A 68 -28.54 9.48 5.25
C ALA A 68 -28.96 9.15 6.70
N LEU A 69 -30.27 9.09 6.95
CA LEU A 69 -30.77 8.71 8.27
C LEU A 69 -30.48 7.23 8.56
N PRO A 70 -30.22 6.85 9.82
CA PRO A 70 -30.27 5.44 10.22
C PRO A 70 -31.59 4.82 9.79
N MET A 71 -31.53 3.62 9.20
CA MET A 71 -32.68 2.89 8.66
C MET A 71 -33.40 3.56 7.49
N ALA A 72 -32.77 4.55 6.84
CA ALA A 72 -33.28 5.13 5.60
C ALA A 72 -33.57 4.04 4.57
N LYS A 73 -34.76 4.12 3.96
CA LYS A 73 -35.19 3.20 2.91
C LYS A 73 -34.43 3.49 1.63
N ILE A 74 -34.04 2.43 0.94
CA ILE A 74 -33.34 2.48 -0.34
C ILE A 74 -33.91 1.47 -1.30
N TYR A 75 -33.63 1.67 -2.59
CA TYR A 75 -33.82 0.65 -3.60
C TYR A 75 -32.65 0.61 -4.59
N TYR A 76 -32.35 -0.59 -5.09
CA TYR A 76 -31.42 -0.78 -6.19
C TYR A 76 -32.15 -0.61 -7.53
N ARG A 77 -31.65 0.25 -8.40
CA ARG A 77 -32.21 0.58 -9.70
C ARG A 77 -31.28 0.10 -10.82
N ASN A 78 -31.79 -0.62 -11.81
CA ASN A 78 -30.98 -1.02 -12.98
C ASN A 78 -30.84 0.11 -14.02
N LYS A 79 -30.06 -0.12 -15.07
CA LYS A 79 -29.85 0.85 -16.17
C LYS A 79 -31.14 1.18 -16.94
N ALA A 80 -32.13 0.29 -16.93
CA ALA A 80 -33.45 0.52 -17.53
C ALA A 80 -34.39 1.31 -16.60
N GLY A 81 -33.93 1.75 -15.42
CA GLY A 81 -34.72 2.53 -14.47
C GLY A 81 -35.63 1.71 -13.57
N VAL A 82 -35.63 0.38 -13.68
CA VAL A 82 -36.49 -0.53 -12.92
C VAL A 82 -35.88 -0.80 -11.53
N SER A 83 -36.73 -0.73 -10.50
CA SER A 83 -36.37 -1.06 -9.11
C SER A 83 -36.32 -2.59 -8.92
N LEU A 84 -35.17 -3.12 -8.52
CA LEU A 84 -34.93 -4.57 -8.41
C LEU A 84 -35.02 -5.11 -6.99
N LYS A 85 -34.47 -4.39 -6.00
CA LYS A 85 -34.50 -4.79 -4.57
C LYS A 85 -34.57 -3.57 -3.67
N LYS A 86 -35.28 -3.71 -2.54
CA LYS A 86 -35.40 -2.67 -1.51
C LYS A 86 -34.69 -3.08 -0.23
N GLY A 87 -34.26 -2.09 0.54
CA GLY A 87 -33.59 -2.33 1.82
C GLY A 87 -33.47 -1.08 2.67
N ARG A 88 -32.75 -1.21 3.79
CA ARG A 88 -32.56 -0.15 4.77
C ARG A 88 -31.09 0.02 5.13
N ILE A 89 -30.65 1.25 5.26
CA ILE A 89 -29.27 1.58 5.61
C ILE A 89 -29.03 1.37 7.11
N THR A 90 -27.96 0.66 7.46
CA THR A 90 -27.47 0.55 8.84
C THR A 90 -25.97 0.85 8.88
N ARG A 91 -25.41 0.99 10.09
CA ARG A 91 -23.96 1.19 10.27
C ARG A 91 -23.13 -0.01 9.79
N ASP A 92 -23.71 -1.20 9.82
CA ASP A 92 -23.02 -2.45 9.48
C ASP A 92 -23.27 -2.90 8.02
N GLY A 93 -24.12 -2.20 7.26
CA GLY A 93 -24.47 -2.56 5.89
C GLY A 93 -25.91 -2.22 5.50
N ILE A 94 -26.38 -2.78 4.39
CA ILE A 94 -27.75 -2.68 3.90
C ILE A 94 -28.54 -3.92 4.36
N VAL A 95 -29.62 -3.73 5.08
CA VAL A 95 -30.56 -4.81 5.40
C VAL A 95 -31.56 -4.93 4.24
N CYS A 96 -31.58 -6.06 3.52
CA CYS A 96 -32.57 -6.28 2.45
C CYS A 96 -33.96 -6.51 3.05
N ASP A 97 -34.99 -5.87 2.51
CA ASP A 97 -36.38 -6.13 2.92
C ASP A 97 -36.85 -7.55 2.50
N CYS A 98 -36.18 -8.12 1.49
CA CYS A 98 -36.51 -9.41 0.93
C CYS A 98 -36.11 -10.63 1.80
N CYS A 99 -35.01 -10.52 2.55
CA CYS A 99 -34.45 -11.65 3.30
C CYS A 99 -33.91 -11.25 4.69
N LEU A 100 -34.01 -9.97 5.05
CA LEU A 100 -33.58 -9.38 6.32
C LEU A 100 -32.10 -9.58 6.65
N LYS A 101 -31.29 -10.04 5.69
CA LYS A 101 -29.83 -10.16 5.82
C LYS A 101 -29.15 -8.81 5.58
N THR A 102 -28.05 -8.59 6.28
CA THR A 102 -27.18 -7.42 6.10
C THR A 102 -26.14 -7.68 5.01
N PHE A 103 -26.05 -6.79 4.04
CA PHE A 103 -25.14 -6.87 2.90
C PHE A 103 -24.21 -5.65 2.85
N ALA A 104 -22.95 -5.87 2.44
CA ALA A 104 -22.10 -4.79 1.93
C ALA A 104 -22.62 -4.30 0.57
N LEU A 105 -22.22 -3.11 0.13
CA LEU A 105 -22.76 -2.47 -1.10
C LEU A 105 -22.66 -3.38 -2.34
N THR A 106 -21.49 -3.96 -2.59
CA THR A 106 -21.28 -4.86 -3.73
C THR A 106 -22.08 -6.16 -3.59
N ALA A 107 -22.16 -6.71 -2.38
CA ALA A 107 -22.95 -7.91 -2.12
C ALA A 107 -24.46 -7.65 -2.30
N PHE A 108 -24.94 -6.45 -2.00
CA PHE A 108 -26.32 -6.04 -2.22
C PHE A 108 -26.63 -5.88 -3.71
N GLU A 109 -25.69 -5.37 -4.52
CA GLU A 109 -25.79 -5.31 -5.99
C GLU A 109 -25.86 -6.71 -6.61
N THR A 110 -24.96 -7.62 -6.22
CA THR A 110 -25.02 -9.02 -6.66
C THR A 110 -26.33 -9.67 -6.22
N HIS A 111 -26.80 -9.39 -5.00
CA HIS A 111 -28.07 -9.87 -4.49
C HIS A 111 -29.29 -9.29 -5.24
N ALA A 112 -29.16 -8.09 -5.81
CA ALA A 112 -30.16 -7.50 -6.70
C ALA A 112 -30.11 -8.07 -8.14
N GLY A 113 -29.20 -9.03 -8.41
CA GLY A 113 -29.05 -9.66 -9.73
C GLY A 113 -28.31 -8.78 -10.74
N SER A 114 -27.48 -7.84 -10.26
CA SER A 114 -26.75 -6.92 -11.13
C SER A 114 -25.23 -7.09 -11.03
N THR A 115 -24.55 -6.86 -12.15
CA THR A 115 -23.08 -6.95 -12.32
C THR A 115 -22.50 -5.63 -12.83
N ASN A 116 -23.12 -4.50 -12.51
CA ASN A 116 -22.65 -3.19 -12.99
C ASN A 116 -21.34 -2.74 -12.32
N HIS A 117 -20.88 -3.44 -11.28
CA HIS A 117 -19.64 -3.18 -10.55
C HIS A 117 -19.53 -1.74 -9.99
N ARG A 118 -20.67 -1.06 -9.79
CA ARG A 118 -20.76 0.33 -9.29
C ARG A 118 -21.97 0.49 -8.37
N PRO A 119 -22.04 -0.26 -7.26
CA PRO A 119 -23.26 -0.38 -6.45
C PRO A 119 -23.76 0.97 -5.92
N ALA A 120 -22.86 1.87 -5.51
CA ALA A 120 -23.22 3.16 -4.93
C ALA A 120 -23.96 4.10 -5.91
N ALA A 121 -23.72 3.97 -7.22
CA ALA A 121 -24.38 4.80 -8.23
C ALA A 121 -25.82 4.34 -8.52
N PHE A 122 -26.13 3.09 -8.20
CA PHE A 122 -27.40 2.44 -8.53
C PHE A 122 -28.29 2.18 -7.31
N ILE A 123 -27.78 2.39 -6.10
CA ILE A 123 -28.56 2.36 -4.87
C ILE A 123 -29.07 3.78 -4.58
N ILE A 124 -30.40 3.94 -4.58
CA ILE A 124 -31.10 5.23 -4.50
C ILE A 124 -31.83 5.33 -3.15
N LEU A 125 -31.81 6.51 -2.52
CA LEU A 125 -32.63 6.82 -1.35
C LEU A 125 -34.12 6.89 -1.74
N ASP A 126 -34.96 6.18 -1.01
CA ASP A 126 -36.43 6.17 -1.16
C ASP A 126 -37.05 7.25 -0.26
N ASP A 127 -36.48 8.45 -0.27
CA ASP A 127 -36.90 9.64 0.47
C ASP A 127 -37.57 10.69 -0.46
N GLY A 128 -37.79 10.34 -1.73
CA GLY A 128 -38.31 11.23 -2.77
C GLY A 128 -37.25 12.13 -3.41
N SER A 129 -36.01 12.13 -2.94
CA SER A 129 -34.95 13.00 -3.47
C SER A 129 -34.30 12.46 -4.75
N GLY A 130 -34.49 11.18 -5.06
CA GLY A 130 -33.85 10.50 -6.21
C GLY A 130 -32.31 10.42 -6.15
N ARG A 131 -31.70 10.71 -5.01
CA ARG A 131 -30.24 10.75 -4.85
C ARG A 131 -29.69 9.33 -4.75
N SER A 132 -28.62 9.05 -5.48
CA SER A 132 -27.87 7.81 -5.30
C SER A 132 -26.99 7.88 -4.05
N LEU A 133 -26.52 6.74 -3.55
CA LEU A 133 -25.51 6.74 -2.51
C LEU A 133 -24.25 7.46 -2.99
N SER A 134 -23.88 7.37 -4.27
CA SER A 134 -22.78 8.16 -4.83
C SER A 134 -23.01 9.66 -4.69
N ASP A 135 -24.23 10.15 -4.88
CA ASP A 135 -24.55 11.57 -4.68
C ASP A 135 -24.55 11.94 -3.20
N CYS A 136 -24.96 11.02 -2.32
CA CYS A 136 -24.85 11.20 -0.88
C CYS A 136 -23.39 11.31 -0.42
N HIS A 137 -22.48 10.52 -1.00
CA HIS A 137 -21.06 10.65 -0.72
C HIS A 137 -20.54 12.02 -1.17
N LYS A 138 -20.89 12.45 -2.39
CA LYS A 138 -20.55 13.80 -2.88
C LYS A 138 -21.12 14.91 -2.00
N GLN A 139 -22.29 14.72 -1.39
CA GLN A 139 -22.86 15.71 -0.45
C GLN A 139 -22.17 15.72 0.91
N VAL A 140 -21.60 14.60 1.37
CA VAL A 140 -20.67 14.62 2.50
C VAL A 140 -19.42 15.43 2.16
N ASP A 141 -19.00 15.42 0.89
CA ASP A 141 -17.84 16.16 0.40
C ASP A 141 -18.14 17.66 0.14
N ASP A 142 -19.32 17.99 -0.38
CA ASP A 142 -19.76 19.36 -0.73
C ASP A 142 -20.39 20.13 0.46
N GLY A 143 -20.89 19.43 1.47
CA GLY A 143 -21.60 20.01 2.64
C GLY A 143 -20.70 20.61 3.73
N SER A 144 -19.40 20.73 3.52
CA SER A 144 -18.44 21.28 4.49
C SER A 144 -18.42 22.82 4.59
N SER A 145 -19.40 23.51 3.99
CA SER A 145 -19.44 24.98 3.92
C SER A 145 -20.15 25.70 5.07
N SER A 146 -20.63 25.02 6.12
CA SER A 146 -21.26 25.72 7.26
C SER A 146 -21.09 24.99 8.58
N LEU A 147 -19.87 24.99 9.11
CA LEU A 147 -19.54 25.02 10.55
C LEU A 147 -18.01 25.18 10.64
N LYS A 148 -17.56 26.40 10.91
CA LYS A 148 -16.14 26.76 11.11
C LYS A 148 -15.52 25.89 12.22
N LYS A 149 -14.86 24.80 11.84
CA LYS A 149 -13.72 24.22 12.58
C LYS A 149 -12.54 24.23 11.63
N LYS A 150 -11.54 25.04 12.01
CA LYS A 150 -10.38 25.41 11.21
C LYS A 150 -9.65 24.16 10.67
N VAL A 151 -9.85 23.86 9.39
CA VAL A 151 -8.79 23.27 8.56
C VAL A 151 -8.05 24.47 8.00
N SER A 152 -6.79 24.62 8.38
CA SER A 152 -5.92 25.69 7.88
C SER A 152 -5.53 25.34 6.43
N LYS A 153 -6.41 25.63 5.48
CA LYS A 153 -6.09 25.59 4.05
C LYS A 153 -5.16 26.77 3.78
N VAL A 154 -3.86 26.62 4.02
CA VAL A 154 -2.90 27.65 3.61
C VAL A 154 -2.66 27.46 2.12
N GLN A 155 -3.53 28.09 1.34
CA GLN A 155 -3.23 28.45 -0.03
C GLN A 155 -2.06 29.44 0.03
N ILE A 156 -0.91 29.00 -0.46
CA ILE A 156 0.16 29.93 -0.81
C ILE A 156 -0.25 30.55 -2.14
N ASN A 157 -0.08 31.87 -2.28
CA ASN A 157 -0.32 32.65 -3.50
C ASN A 157 0.57 32.18 -4.67
N GLY A 158 0.22 31.04 -5.27
CA GLY A 158 0.73 30.55 -6.53
C GLY A 158 -0.42 29.97 -7.31
N GLN A 159 -0.71 30.54 -8.48
CA GLN A 159 -1.68 29.97 -9.41
C GLN A 159 -1.24 28.54 -9.75
N TYR A 160 -2.09 27.56 -9.45
CA TYR A 160 -1.96 26.20 -9.95
C TYR A 160 -1.95 26.26 -11.48
N ASN A 161 -0.82 25.92 -12.11
CA ASN A 161 -0.72 25.91 -13.56
C ASN A 161 -1.19 24.53 -14.08
N PRO A 162 -2.34 24.42 -14.78
CA PRO A 162 -2.94 23.15 -15.18
C PRO A 162 -2.27 22.48 -16.39
N SER A 163 -1.09 22.93 -16.83
CA SER A 163 -0.48 22.50 -18.11
C SER A 163 -0.04 21.03 -18.17
N CYS A 164 -0.19 20.30 -17.06
CA CYS A 164 0.00 18.86 -16.94
C CYS A 164 -1.32 18.23 -16.46
N GLY A 165 -2.18 17.81 -17.39
CA GLY A 165 -3.55 17.39 -17.11
C GLY A 165 -3.69 16.27 -16.07
N SER A 166 -4.19 16.60 -14.89
CA SER A 166 -5.08 15.79 -14.03
C SER A 166 -5.40 16.57 -12.76
N GLU A 167 -6.68 16.82 -12.49
CA GLU A 167 -7.46 16.18 -11.41
C GLU A 167 -7.08 16.62 -10.00
N SER A 168 -8.07 16.60 -9.10
CA SER A 168 -7.95 17.10 -7.72
C SER A 168 -6.73 16.55 -6.98
N PRO A 169 -6.08 17.36 -6.12
CA PRO A 169 -5.03 16.89 -5.22
C PRO A 169 -5.47 15.66 -4.42
N ASP A 170 -4.53 14.77 -4.13
CA ASP A 170 -4.77 13.63 -3.24
C ASP A 170 -5.19 14.13 -1.85
N HIS A 171 -6.05 13.38 -1.17
CA HIS A 171 -6.58 13.73 0.14
C HIS A 171 -5.87 13.01 1.28
N VAL A 172 -4.83 12.23 0.95
CA VAL A 172 -3.97 11.53 1.91
C VAL A 172 -2.52 11.95 1.81
N CYS A 173 -1.85 11.94 2.95
CA CYS A 173 -0.41 12.09 3.05
C CYS A 173 0.28 10.89 2.39
N SER A 174 1.13 11.14 1.41
CA SER A 174 1.87 10.09 0.68
C SER A 174 2.91 9.35 1.54
N VAL A 175 3.21 9.82 2.75
CA VAL A 175 4.18 9.20 3.68
C VAL A 175 3.50 8.34 4.74
N CYS A 176 2.35 8.75 5.27
CA CYS A 176 1.69 8.06 6.39
C CYS A 176 0.30 7.50 6.07
N GLY A 177 -0.29 7.85 4.93
CA GLY A 177 -1.62 7.38 4.52
C GLY A 177 -2.79 8.06 5.23
N ASP A 178 -2.54 8.87 6.27
CA ASP A 178 -3.56 9.66 6.96
C ASP A 178 -3.87 10.96 6.18
N GLY A 179 -5.10 11.46 6.33
CA GLY A 179 -5.52 12.75 5.79
C GLY A 179 -5.52 13.85 6.85
N GLU A 180 -5.93 15.06 6.45
CA GLU A 180 -6.00 16.32 7.23
C GLU A 180 -4.72 17.19 7.15
N GLU A 181 -4.87 18.52 7.10
CA GLU A 181 -3.77 19.51 7.10
C GLU A 181 -2.56 19.18 6.21
N LEU A 182 -2.82 18.97 4.92
CA LEU A 182 -1.81 18.58 3.93
C LEU A 182 -1.31 19.78 3.10
N ILE A 183 0.01 19.82 2.86
CA ILE A 183 0.62 20.60 1.79
C ILE A 183 0.63 19.79 0.50
N VAL A 184 0.30 20.43 -0.62
CA VAL A 184 0.20 19.79 -1.95
C VAL A 184 1.37 20.20 -2.82
N CYS A 185 1.93 19.23 -3.56
CA CYS A 185 2.95 19.50 -4.56
C CYS A 185 2.38 20.29 -5.73
N GLN A 186 3.10 21.29 -6.24
CA GLN A 186 2.63 22.09 -7.39
C GLN A 186 2.72 21.35 -8.74
N GLN A 187 3.37 20.19 -8.79
CA GLN A 187 3.64 19.48 -10.05
C GLN A 187 3.11 18.04 -10.10
N CYS A 188 2.51 17.54 -9.02
CA CYS A 188 1.89 16.23 -9.00
C CYS A 188 0.73 16.22 -7.98
N PRO A 189 -0.21 15.27 -8.07
CA PRO A 189 -1.34 15.21 -7.16
C PRO A 189 -0.96 14.86 -5.71
N ALA A 190 0.32 14.58 -5.40
CA ALA A 190 0.73 14.14 -4.07
C ALA A 190 0.57 15.22 -2.99
N ALA A 191 0.05 14.80 -1.84
CA ALA A 191 -0.16 15.61 -0.67
C ALA A 191 0.61 15.04 0.54
N PHE A 192 1.00 15.90 1.48
CA PHE A 192 1.89 15.55 2.60
C PHE A 192 1.58 16.35 3.87
N HIS A 193 1.76 15.78 5.05
CA HIS A 193 1.85 16.58 6.27
C HIS A 193 3.20 17.31 6.32
N LEU A 194 3.25 18.54 6.84
CA LEU A 194 4.49 19.29 7.03
C LEU A 194 5.55 18.47 7.77
N LYS A 195 5.16 17.83 8.87
CA LYS A 195 6.05 16.97 9.67
C LYS A 195 6.58 15.77 8.87
N CYS A 196 5.73 15.16 8.03
CA CYS A 196 6.12 14.03 7.18
C CYS A 196 7.15 14.43 6.12
N VAL A 197 7.19 15.70 5.71
CA VAL A 197 8.20 16.23 4.78
C VAL A 197 9.31 17.03 5.47
N GLY A 198 9.42 16.95 6.80
CA GLY A 198 10.45 17.64 7.57
C GLY A 198 10.31 19.17 7.62
N LEU A 199 9.15 19.71 7.25
CA LEU A 199 8.85 21.13 7.31
C LEU A 199 8.27 21.51 8.68
N LYS A 200 8.77 22.62 9.24
CA LYS A 200 8.25 23.18 10.51
C LYS A 200 7.07 24.12 10.26
N GLU A 201 7.13 24.85 9.15
CA GLU A 201 6.14 25.85 8.76
C GLU A 201 5.85 25.70 7.28
N ILE A 202 4.74 26.30 6.86
CA ILE A 202 4.31 26.29 5.47
C ILE A 202 5.26 27.19 4.68
N PRO A 203 5.91 26.68 3.63
CA PRO A 203 6.85 27.45 2.83
C PRO A 203 6.20 28.73 2.28
N LYS A 204 7.01 29.77 2.10
CA LYS A 204 6.56 30.95 1.34
C LYS A 204 6.85 30.70 -0.13
N GLY A 205 5.84 30.76 -0.98
CA GLY A 205 5.93 30.48 -2.42
C GLY A 205 5.67 29.03 -2.82
N LEU A 206 6.13 28.64 -4.01
CA LEU A 206 5.87 27.31 -4.56
C LEU A 206 6.61 26.23 -3.75
N TRP A 207 5.94 25.10 -3.54
CA TRP A 207 6.53 23.92 -2.91
C TRP A 207 6.42 22.70 -3.81
N PHE A 208 7.52 21.94 -3.88
CA PHE A 208 7.63 20.72 -4.67
C PHE A 208 7.98 19.57 -3.75
N CYS A 209 7.33 18.42 -3.94
CA CYS A 209 7.70 17.22 -3.20
C CYS A 209 9.08 16.71 -3.62
N PRO A 210 9.79 15.92 -2.79
CA PRO A 210 11.11 15.39 -3.11
C PRO A 210 11.17 14.67 -4.47
N GLY A 211 10.09 13.98 -4.85
CA GLY A 211 9.97 13.29 -6.13
C GLY A 211 9.70 14.19 -7.35
N CYS A 212 9.47 15.49 -7.15
CA CYS A 212 9.36 16.52 -8.18
C CYS A 212 10.52 17.53 -8.11
N CYS A 213 11.46 17.34 -7.19
CA CYS A 213 12.67 18.14 -7.11
C CYS A 213 13.76 17.57 -8.02
N CYS A 214 14.58 18.44 -8.56
CA CYS A 214 15.74 18.08 -9.35
C CYS A 214 16.77 17.40 -8.46
N GLY A 215 17.22 16.20 -8.83
CA GLY A 215 18.20 15.44 -8.04
C GLY A 215 19.61 16.04 -7.97
N VAL A 216 19.82 17.24 -8.54
CA VAL A 216 21.07 18.01 -8.44
C VAL A 216 20.89 19.28 -7.62
N CYS A 217 19.93 20.14 -7.98
CA CYS A 217 19.77 21.45 -7.32
C CYS A 217 18.67 21.50 -6.25
N GLY A 218 17.82 20.46 -6.14
CA GLY A 218 16.71 20.41 -5.17
C GLY A 218 15.50 21.28 -5.53
N ASN A 219 15.55 22.06 -6.62
CA ASN A 219 14.43 22.92 -7.05
C ASN A 219 13.42 22.15 -7.90
N GLY A 220 12.18 22.65 -7.96
CA GLY A 220 11.11 22.08 -8.77
C GLY A 220 11.48 21.96 -10.25
N VAL A 221 11.06 20.87 -10.87
CA VAL A 221 11.38 20.52 -12.27
C VAL A 221 10.26 20.96 -13.22
N GLU A 222 10.05 22.26 -13.41
CA GLU A 222 9.11 22.75 -14.43
C GLU A 222 9.70 22.59 -15.84
N GLY A 223 8.97 21.96 -16.77
CA GLY A 223 9.36 21.85 -18.19
C GLY A 223 10.29 20.68 -18.55
N CYS A 224 11.15 20.88 -19.57
CA CYS A 224 12.05 19.88 -20.17
C CYS A 224 13.04 19.29 -19.15
N CYS A 225 12.70 18.12 -18.63
CA CYS A 225 13.49 17.42 -17.61
C CYS A 225 13.74 15.98 -18.02
N ALA A 226 14.96 15.49 -17.78
CA ALA A 226 15.29 14.09 -17.96
C ALA A 226 14.92 13.30 -16.71
N ALA A 227 14.25 12.16 -16.89
CA ALA A 227 14.00 11.19 -15.82
C ALA A 227 14.97 10.02 -15.98
N CYS A 228 15.61 9.61 -14.89
CA CYS A 228 16.47 8.42 -14.91
C CYS A 228 15.62 7.16 -15.10
N ARG A 229 15.97 6.32 -16.07
CA ARG A 229 15.22 5.09 -16.36
C ARG A 229 15.22 4.08 -15.20
N GLN A 230 16.24 4.10 -14.33
CA GLN A 230 16.32 3.23 -13.16
C GLN A 230 15.59 3.80 -11.93
N CYS A 231 15.98 5.00 -11.48
CA CYS A 231 15.51 5.54 -10.20
C CYS A 231 14.33 6.51 -10.31
N ASP A 232 13.86 6.78 -11.54
CA ASP A 232 12.77 7.70 -11.88
C ASP A 232 12.95 9.15 -11.37
N ARG A 233 14.13 9.49 -10.83
CA ARG A 233 14.43 10.86 -10.40
C ARG A 233 14.53 11.77 -11.61
N LYS A 234 14.01 12.98 -11.43
CA LYS A 234 13.98 14.03 -12.45
C LYS A 234 15.15 14.99 -12.29
N PHE A 235 15.63 15.51 -13.41
CA PHE A 235 16.77 16.40 -13.46
C PHE A 235 16.56 17.49 -14.50
N HIS A 236 16.91 18.73 -14.17
CA HIS A 236 16.99 19.80 -15.16
C HIS A 236 18.13 19.51 -16.14
N SER A 237 17.89 19.69 -17.43
CA SER A 237 18.92 19.48 -18.47
C SER A 237 20.17 20.32 -18.23
N ILE A 238 20.01 21.56 -17.72
CA ILE A 238 21.14 22.45 -17.38
C ILE A 238 21.92 21.93 -16.17
N CYS A 239 21.25 21.46 -15.12
CA CYS A 239 21.91 20.88 -13.95
C CYS A 239 22.71 19.63 -14.31
N LEU A 240 22.22 18.83 -15.26
CA LEU A 240 22.96 17.70 -15.81
C LEU A 240 24.21 18.18 -16.56
N LYS A 241 24.07 19.16 -17.47
CA LYS A 241 25.17 19.74 -18.23
C LYS A 241 26.28 20.29 -17.33
N MET A 242 25.94 20.90 -16.19
CA MET A 242 26.93 21.41 -15.24
C MET A 242 27.60 20.31 -14.41
N LYS A 243 26.88 19.21 -14.12
CA LYS A 243 27.42 18.10 -13.33
C LYS A 243 28.34 17.19 -14.15
N THR A 244 28.03 16.96 -15.42
CA THR A 244 28.83 16.12 -16.31
C THR A 244 29.65 17.01 -17.24
N LYS A 245 30.96 17.17 -16.97
CA LYS A 245 31.89 17.81 -17.95
C LYS A 245 31.99 17.07 -19.29
N SER A 246 31.31 15.92 -19.43
CA SER A 246 31.18 15.14 -20.66
C SER A 246 29.99 15.63 -21.50
N SER A 247 30.28 15.90 -22.78
CA SER A 247 29.35 16.40 -23.81
C SER A 247 28.26 15.38 -24.21
N ASP A 248 28.43 14.11 -23.88
CA ASP A 248 27.62 13.03 -24.46
C ASP A 248 26.33 12.75 -23.68
N TYR A 249 26.29 13.05 -22.38
CA TYR A 249 25.17 12.70 -21.51
C TYR A 249 23.94 13.63 -21.63
N TRP A 250 24.10 14.87 -22.08
CA TRP A 250 22.99 15.82 -22.23
C TRP A 250 22.39 15.86 -23.64
N LYS A 251 23.17 15.48 -24.68
CA LYS A 251 22.68 15.41 -26.07
C LYS A 251 21.51 14.43 -26.22
N ASN A 252 21.51 13.35 -25.44
CA ASN A 252 20.45 12.34 -25.42
C ASN A 252 19.12 12.80 -24.80
N CYS A 253 19.11 13.92 -24.04
CA CYS A 253 17.89 14.50 -23.49
C CYS A 253 17.07 15.26 -24.56
N GLN A 254 17.72 15.73 -25.63
CA GLN A 254 17.06 16.45 -26.74
C GLN A 254 16.59 15.51 -27.86
N THR A 255 17.21 14.34 -28.00
CA THR A 255 16.93 13.39 -29.09
C THR A 255 15.82 12.38 -28.77
N GLY A 256 15.18 12.47 -27.60
CA GLY A 256 14.17 11.50 -27.17
C GLY A 256 14.74 10.10 -26.91
N ASN A 257 16.04 9.99 -26.64
CA ASN A 257 16.65 8.71 -26.34
C ASN A 257 16.10 8.19 -25.00
N VAL A 258 15.34 7.10 -25.07
CA VAL A 258 14.52 6.54 -23.99
C VAL A 258 15.38 5.96 -22.83
N ASN A 259 16.69 5.88 -23.01
CA ASN A 259 17.61 5.12 -22.14
C ASN A 259 18.64 6.02 -21.45
N TRP A 260 18.20 7.01 -20.69
CA TRP A 260 19.09 7.88 -19.92
C TRP A 260 19.19 7.47 -18.44
N PHE A 261 20.40 7.54 -17.88
CA PHE A 261 20.71 7.21 -16.48
C PHE A 261 21.44 8.35 -15.75
N CYS A 262 21.12 8.57 -14.48
CA CYS A 262 21.73 9.65 -13.69
C CYS A 262 23.13 9.33 -13.14
N SER A 263 23.56 8.08 -13.24
CA SER A 263 24.87 7.59 -12.80
C SER A 263 25.18 6.22 -13.42
N GLN A 264 26.47 5.86 -13.44
CA GLN A 264 26.91 4.51 -13.82
C GLN A 264 26.28 3.43 -12.94
N SER A 265 26.05 3.71 -11.65
CA SER A 265 25.39 2.79 -10.75
C SER A 265 23.95 2.49 -11.20
N CYS A 266 23.18 3.51 -11.61
CA CYS A 266 21.83 3.31 -12.13
C CYS A 266 21.83 2.53 -13.46
N GLU A 267 22.78 2.80 -14.34
CA GLU A 267 22.92 2.06 -15.61
C GLU A 267 23.29 0.58 -15.38
N ASN A 268 24.21 0.32 -14.45
CA ASN A 268 24.63 -1.04 -14.10
C ASN A 268 23.50 -1.83 -13.45
N ILE A 269 22.73 -1.20 -12.55
CA ILE A 269 21.57 -1.84 -11.92
C ILE A 269 20.53 -2.17 -13.00
N PHE A 270 20.21 -1.21 -13.87
CA PHE A 270 19.22 -1.42 -14.92
C PHE A 270 19.63 -2.57 -15.84
N SER A 271 20.85 -2.50 -16.40
CA SER A 271 21.36 -3.53 -17.30
C SER A 271 21.46 -4.89 -16.62
N GLY A 272 21.89 -4.93 -15.35
CA GLY A 272 21.95 -6.17 -14.58
C GLY A 272 20.58 -6.79 -14.33
N LEU A 273 19.56 -5.99 -14.00
CA LEU A 273 18.19 -6.47 -13.87
C LEU A 273 17.64 -6.96 -15.21
N GLU A 274 17.86 -6.24 -16.31
CA GLU A 274 17.45 -6.69 -17.65
C GLU A 274 18.08 -8.04 -18.02
N ASN A 275 19.35 -8.26 -17.68
CA ASN A 275 20.04 -9.54 -17.93
C ASN A 275 19.48 -10.71 -17.11
N LEU A 276 18.89 -10.43 -15.94
CA LEU A 276 18.26 -11.46 -15.08
C LEU A 276 16.83 -11.80 -15.51
N LEU A 277 16.16 -10.92 -16.26
CA LEU A 277 14.75 -11.08 -16.61
C LEU A 277 14.51 -12.36 -17.42
N GLY A 278 13.55 -13.16 -16.97
CA GLY A 278 13.09 -14.38 -17.65
C GLY A 278 14.07 -15.56 -17.55
N ASN A 279 15.29 -15.35 -17.09
CA ASN A 279 16.35 -16.37 -17.05
C ASN A 279 16.32 -17.15 -15.72
N PRO A 280 16.02 -18.47 -15.72
CA PRO A 280 16.01 -19.26 -14.51
C PRO A 280 17.42 -19.53 -13.98
N ILE A 281 17.65 -19.24 -12.71
CA ILE A 281 18.88 -19.53 -11.98
C ILE A 281 18.68 -20.82 -11.15
N PRO A 282 19.47 -21.88 -11.39
CA PRO A 282 19.36 -23.10 -10.61
C PRO A 282 19.90 -22.90 -9.18
N ILE A 283 19.04 -23.09 -8.18
CA ILE A 283 19.41 -23.00 -6.76
C ILE A 283 19.82 -24.36 -6.21
N SER A 284 19.14 -25.42 -6.64
CA SER A 284 19.48 -26.80 -6.27
C SER A 284 19.06 -27.73 -7.39
N VAL A 285 20.06 -28.36 -8.03
CA VAL A 285 19.83 -29.32 -9.10
C VAL A 285 19.14 -30.58 -8.56
N GLU A 286 19.57 -31.08 -7.40
CA GLU A 286 18.97 -32.28 -6.78
C GLU A 286 17.48 -32.13 -6.46
N LYS A 287 17.07 -30.93 -6.04
CA LYS A 287 15.68 -30.62 -5.68
C LYS A 287 14.88 -30.02 -6.85
N ASN A 288 15.50 -29.84 -8.02
CA ASN A 288 14.93 -29.13 -9.17
C ASN A 288 14.35 -27.76 -8.76
N LEU A 289 15.14 -26.98 -8.02
CA LEU A 289 14.77 -25.63 -7.59
C LEU A 289 15.37 -24.59 -8.53
N SER A 290 14.54 -23.72 -9.07
CA SER A 290 14.95 -22.60 -9.91
C SER A 290 14.37 -21.28 -9.42
N TRP A 291 15.18 -20.24 -9.47
CA TRP A 291 14.84 -18.87 -9.12
C TRP A 291 14.74 -18.04 -10.39
N THR A 292 13.67 -17.26 -10.58
CA THR A 292 13.49 -16.46 -11.80
C THR A 292 13.00 -15.06 -11.43
N LEU A 293 13.57 -14.03 -12.07
CA LEU A 293 13.10 -12.66 -11.99
C LEU A 293 12.19 -12.36 -13.18
N LEU A 294 10.99 -11.87 -12.91
CA LEU A 294 9.98 -11.55 -13.93
C LEU A 294 9.57 -10.08 -13.81
N ARG A 295 9.14 -9.52 -14.94
CA ARG A 295 8.49 -8.20 -14.99
C ARG A 295 7.33 -8.28 -15.96
N SER A 296 6.19 -7.75 -15.55
CA SER A 296 5.06 -7.54 -16.45
C SER A 296 5.42 -6.47 -17.47
N ASN A 297 5.37 -6.81 -18.75
CA ASN A 297 5.54 -5.87 -19.84
C ASN A 297 4.23 -5.79 -20.63
N ASN A 298 3.73 -4.58 -20.89
CA ASN A 298 2.51 -4.35 -21.66
C ASN A 298 2.63 -4.74 -23.16
N GLY A 299 3.83 -5.10 -23.64
CA GLY A 299 4.10 -5.60 -25.00
C GLY A 299 4.14 -7.14 -25.10
N ASP A 300 4.78 -7.65 -26.16
CA ASP A 300 5.09 -9.06 -26.47
C ASP A 300 5.96 -9.74 -25.39
N SER A 301 5.50 -9.75 -24.14
CA SER A 301 6.02 -10.66 -23.13
C SER A 301 5.64 -12.08 -23.55
N ASP A 302 6.60 -12.99 -23.44
CA ASP A 302 6.40 -14.40 -23.75
C ASP A 302 5.16 -14.90 -23.00
N HIS A 303 4.31 -15.65 -23.69
CA HIS A 303 3.10 -16.22 -23.13
C HIS A 303 3.39 -17.06 -21.87
N TYR A 304 4.61 -17.62 -21.78
CA TYR A 304 5.11 -18.34 -20.62
C TYR A 304 5.28 -17.43 -19.37
N ASP A 305 5.84 -16.24 -19.50
CA ASP A 305 6.03 -15.31 -18.39
C ASP A 305 4.69 -14.79 -17.84
N LYS A 306 3.72 -14.54 -18.72
CA LYS A 306 2.36 -14.16 -18.30
C LYS A 306 1.70 -15.24 -17.44
N LYS A 307 1.87 -16.52 -17.80
CA LYS A 307 1.37 -17.64 -17.00
C LYS A 307 2.06 -17.72 -15.64
N LYS A 308 3.37 -17.49 -15.58
CA LYS A 308 4.12 -17.46 -14.32
C LYS A 308 3.69 -16.31 -13.41
N LEU A 309 3.47 -15.11 -13.96
CA LEU A 309 2.94 -13.97 -13.21
C LEU A 309 1.53 -14.23 -12.69
N SER A 310 0.67 -14.89 -13.49
CA SER A 310 -0.66 -15.33 -13.02
C SER A 310 -0.55 -16.34 -11.88
N ALA A 311 0.32 -17.35 -12.01
CA ALA A 311 0.56 -18.32 -10.95
C ALA A 311 1.13 -17.65 -9.69
N ALA A 312 1.96 -16.61 -9.86
CA ALA A 312 2.48 -15.82 -8.76
C ALA A 312 1.38 -15.06 -8.01
N LEU A 313 0.39 -14.52 -8.73
CA LEU A 313 -0.79 -13.90 -8.12
C LEU A 313 -1.61 -14.93 -7.33
N ASP A 314 -1.80 -16.14 -7.87
CA ASP A 314 -2.51 -17.21 -7.16
C ASP A 314 -1.84 -17.54 -5.81
N VAL A 315 -0.50 -17.60 -5.77
CA VAL A 315 0.26 -17.79 -4.52
C VAL A 315 0.02 -16.65 -3.52
N MET A 316 -0.08 -15.41 -4.00
CA MET A 316 -0.38 -14.26 -3.15
C MET A 316 -1.80 -14.35 -2.58
N HIS A 317 -2.80 -14.68 -3.40
CA HIS A 317 -4.20 -14.83 -2.95
C HIS A 317 -4.41 -16.04 -2.04
N GLU A 318 -3.60 -17.09 -2.19
CA GLU A 318 -3.58 -18.22 -1.25
C GLU A 318 -3.03 -17.79 0.12
N CYS A 319 -2.02 -16.92 0.15
CA CYS A 319 -1.30 -16.58 1.38
C CYS A 319 -1.83 -15.32 2.09
N PHE A 320 -2.52 -14.44 1.38
CA PHE A 320 -3.02 -13.17 1.88
C PHE A 320 -4.52 -13.03 1.63
N GLU A 321 -5.24 -12.46 2.60
CA GLU A 321 -6.58 -11.91 2.30
C GLU A 321 -6.43 -10.82 1.23
N THR A 322 -7.30 -10.83 0.22
CA THR A 322 -7.22 -9.89 -0.90
C THR A 322 -7.29 -8.46 -0.40
N SER A 323 -6.16 -7.76 -0.41
CA SER A 323 -6.04 -6.39 0.07
C SER A 323 -6.36 -5.44 -1.08
N LYS A 324 -7.56 -4.86 -1.03
CA LYS A 324 -7.95 -3.83 -1.98
C LYS A 324 -7.46 -2.47 -1.50
N ASP A 325 -6.81 -1.71 -2.37
CA ASP A 325 -6.49 -0.30 -2.06
C ASP A 325 -7.80 0.44 -1.79
N PHE A 326 -7.84 1.16 -0.67
CA PHE A 326 -9.07 1.76 -0.15
C PHE A 326 -9.70 2.76 -1.14
N TYR A 327 -8.87 3.43 -1.93
CA TYR A 327 -9.30 4.53 -2.80
C TYR A 327 -9.65 4.06 -4.21
N THR A 328 -8.87 3.14 -4.76
CA THR A 328 -9.05 2.62 -6.13
C THR A 328 -9.94 1.37 -6.15
N GLY A 329 -10.06 0.65 -5.03
CA GLY A 329 -10.77 -0.63 -4.94
C GLY A 329 -10.08 -1.77 -5.70
N ARG A 330 -8.87 -1.53 -6.22
CA ARG A 330 -8.06 -2.52 -6.96
C ARG A 330 -7.26 -3.38 -6.01
N ASP A 331 -6.96 -4.59 -6.45
CA ASP A 331 -6.14 -5.53 -5.71
C ASP A 331 -4.67 -5.09 -5.72
N VAL A 332 -4.12 -4.82 -4.54
CA VAL A 332 -2.74 -4.34 -4.40
C VAL A 332 -1.73 -5.40 -4.84
N ALA A 333 -1.99 -6.69 -4.56
CA ALA A 333 -1.07 -7.74 -4.98
C ALA A 333 -1.02 -7.87 -6.50
N GLU A 334 -2.19 -7.81 -7.16
CA GLU A 334 -2.29 -7.77 -8.61
C GLU A 334 -1.57 -6.55 -9.18
N ASP A 335 -1.88 -5.35 -8.68
CA ASP A 335 -1.30 -4.11 -9.17
C ASP A 335 0.24 -4.09 -9.04
N VAL A 336 0.78 -4.64 -7.94
CA VAL A 336 2.23 -4.76 -7.71
C VAL A 336 2.87 -5.79 -8.65
N ILE A 337 2.29 -7.00 -8.78
CA ILE A 337 2.84 -8.07 -9.63
C ILE A 337 2.88 -7.63 -11.10
N PHE A 338 1.83 -6.95 -11.55
CA PHE A 338 1.71 -6.49 -12.93
C PHE A 338 2.30 -5.10 -13.17
N GLY A 339 2.85 -4.46 -12.13
CA GLY A 339 3.51 -3.16 -12.21
C GLY A 339 2.61 -2.06 -12.76
N ARG A 340 1.32 -2.04 -12.37
CA ARG A 340 0.34 -1.10 -12.92
C ARG A 340 0.72 0.35 -12.58
N GLU A 341 0.90 1.16 -13.62
CA GLU A 341 1.28 2.56 -13.48
C GLU A 341 0.10 3.42 -12.96
N SER A 342 0.43 4.49 -12.25
CA SER A 342 -0.54 5.48 -11.80
C SER A 342 0.04 6.88 -11.76
N LYS A 343 -0.80 7.90 -11.97
CA LYS A 343 -0.44 9.30 -11.71
C LYS A 343 -0.28 9.59 -10.22
N LEU A 344 -0.94 8.81 -9.36
CA LEU A 344 -0.82 8.89 -7.91
C LEU A 344 0.38 8.06 -7.46
N LYS A 345 1.45 8.71 -7.00
CA LYS A 345 2.70 8.03 -6.60
C LYS A 345 2.46 6.88 -5.60
N ARG A 346 1.54 7.04 -4.65
CA ARG A 346 1.26 6.02 -3.62
C ARG A 346 0.67 4.70 -4.16
N VAL A 347 0.14 4.70 -5.37
CA VAL A 347 -0.41 3.51 -6.06
C VAL A 347 0.23 3.35 -7.44
N ASP A 348 1.42 3.91 -7.62
CA ASP A 348 2.23 3.73 -8.82
C ASP A 348 3.21 2.57 -8.59
N PHE A 349 2.89 1.44 -9.21
CA PHE A 349 3.63 0.20 -9.06
C PHE A 349 4.61 -0.04 -10.22
N LYS A 350 4.91 1.00 -10.99
CA LYS A 350 5.98 0.96 -11.98
C LYS A 350 7.31 0.53 -11.33
N GLY A 351 8.05 -0.30 -12.06
CA GLY A 351 9.39 -0.76 -11.66
C GLY A 351 9.41 -1.91 -10.66
N PHE A 352 8.25 -2.47 -10.31
CA PHE A 352 8.21 -3.73 -9.57
C PHE A 352 8.56 -4.92 -10.47
N TYR A 353 9.32 -5.82 -9.88
CA TYR A 353 9.65 -7.13 -10.41
C TYR A 353 9.02 -8.19 -9.50
N THR A 354 8.70 -9.34 -10.08
CA THR A 354 8.20 -10.51 -9.37
C THR A 354 9.29 -11.58 -9.40
N VAL A 355 9.77 -11.94 -8.21
CA VAL A 355 10.71 -13.04 -8.00
C VAL A 355 9.91 -14.30 -7.73
N ILE A 356 10.19 -15.38 -8.45
CA ILE A 356 9.58 -16.69 -8.20
C ILE A 356 10.66 -17.72 -7.89
N LEU A 357 10.35 -18.62 -6.96
CA LEU A 357 11.08 -19.85 -6.71
C LEU A 357 10.18 -21.02 -7.07
N GLU A 358 10.62 -21.80 -8.04
CA GLU A 358 9.89 -22.94 -8.59
C GLU A 358 10.54 -24.25 -8.10
N GLU A 359 9.72 -25.25 -7.79
CA GLU A 359 10.16 -26.60 -7.49
C GLU A 359 9.51 -27.56 -8.49
N LYS A 360 10.32 -28.25 -9.30
CA LYS A 360 9.83 -29.19 -10.33
C LYS A 360 8.78 -28.57 -11.29
N GLY A 361 8.89 -27.26 -11.56
CA GLY A 361 7.98 -26.51 -12.42
C GLY A 361 6.76 -25.88 -11.72
N ASP A 362 6.54 -26.16 -10.44
CA ASP A 362 5.48 -25.52 -9.66
C ASP A 362 6.01 -24.29 -8.92
N VAL A 363 5.31 -23.15 -9.02
CA VAL A 363 5.63 -21.93 -8.27
C VAL A 363 5.40 -22.15 -6.78
N ALA A 364 6.48 -22.23 -6.01
CA ALA A 364 6.46 -22.56 -4.58
C ALA A 364 6.47 -21.31 -3.69
N THR A 365 7.31 -20.32 -4.02
CA THR A 365 7.43 -19.05 -3.28
C THR A 365 7.54 -17.89 -4.25
N VAL A 366 6.92 -16.77 -3.90
CA VAL A 366 6.89 -15.53 -4.66
C VAL A 366 7.31 -14.38 -3.76
N ALA A 367 8.07 -13.43 -4.27
CA ALA A 367 8.24 -12.12 -3.67
C ALA A 367 8.14 -11.02 -4.72
N THR A 368 7.70 -9.84 -4.32
CA THR A 368 7.77 -8.65 -5.17
C THR A 368 8.96 -7.81 -4.72
N VAL A 369 9.69 -7.23 -5.67
CA VAL A 369 10.87 -6.41 -5.39
C VAL A 369 10.90 -5.18 -6.29
N ARG A 370 11.31 -4.04 -5.75
CA ARG A 370 11.63 -2.85 -6.55
C ARG A 370 12.97 -2.29 -6.12
N VAL A 371 13.85 -2.05 -7.09
CA VAL A 371 15.18 -1.49 -6.87
C VAL A 371 15.15 -0.01 -7.26
N HIS A 372 15.32 0.89 -6.30
CA HIS A 372 15.24 2.33 -6.56
C HIS A 372 16.57 2.84 -7.13
N ASP A 373 17.65 2.67 -6.39
CA ASP A 373 19.01 3.02 -6.78
C ASP A 373 19.99 2.13 -6.01
N GLY A 374 21.29 2.41 -6.09
CA GLY A 374 22.31 1.66 -5.34
C GLY A 374 22.15 1.71 -3.81
N LYS A 375 21.27 2.55 -3.26
CA LYS A 375 21.10 2.67 -1.81
C LYS A 375 20.00 1.76 -1.27
N VAL A 376 18.91 1.57 -2.01
CA VAL A 376 17.70 0.93 -1.50
C VAL A 376 16.99 0.09 -2.55
N ALA A 377 16.71 -1.17 -2.19
CA ALA A 377 15.68 -1.99 -2.77
C ALA A 377 14.62 -2.33 -1.72
N GLU A 378 13.37 -2.51 -2.13
CA GLU A 378 12.26 -2.91 -1.27
C GLU A 378 11.68 -4.26 -1.69
N LEU A 379 11.19 -5.01 -0.71
CA LEU A 379 10.53 -6.30 -0.85
C LEU A 379 9.20 -6.28 -0.08
N PRO A 380 8.13 -5.70 -0.64
CA PRO A 380 6.93 -5.44 0.15
C PRO A 380 6.05 -6.68 0.36
N LEU A 381 6.03 -7.62 -0.60
CA LEU A 381 5.22 -8.84 -0.50
C LEU A 381 6.10 -10.07 -0.66
N ALA A 382 5.88 -11.08 0.18
CA ALA A 382 6.47 -12.41 0.05
C ALA A 382 5.52 -13.49 0.55
N ALA A 383 5.35 -14.54 -0.25
CA ALA A 383 4.43 -15.64 0.00
C ALA A 383 5.05 -16.99 -0.34
N THR A 384 4.76 -18.01 0.46
CA THR A 384 5.09 -19.41 0.18
C THR A 384 3.80 -20.22 0.25
N ARG A 385 3.50 -20.98 -0.82
CA ARG A 385 2.35 -21.91 -0.86
C ARG A 385 2.32 -22.81 0.35
N PHE A 386 1.12 -23.10 0.89
CA PHE A 386 0.96 -23.92 2.09
C PHE A 386 1.67 -25.28 1.97
N SER A 387 1.57 -25.91 0.79
CA SER A 387 2.22 -27.19 0.47
C SER A 387 3.75 -27.17 0.50
N HIS A 388 4.36 -25.98 0.47
CA HIS A 388 5.81 -25.78 0.42
C HIS A 388 6.37 -25.11 1.69
N ARG A 389 5.53 -24.82 2.70
CA ARG A 389 5.97 -24.18 3.95
C ARG A 389 6.83 -25.11 4.80
N ARG A 390 7.56 -24.51 5.76
CA ARG A 390 8.46 -25.21 6.70
C ARG A 390 9.63 -25.97 6.06
N ARG A 391 9.87 -25.76 4.75
CA ARG A 391 10.94 -26.39 3.96
C ARG A 391 12.10 -25.44 3.63
N GLY A 392 12.06 -24.21 4.15
CA GLY A 392 13.10 -23.20 3.91
C GLY A 392 12.98 -22.43 2.59
N MET A 393 11.88 -22.58 1.84
CA MET A 393 11.71 -21.97 0.50
C MET A 393 11.82 -20.44 0.51
N CYS A 394 11.16 -19.75 1.44
CA CYS A 394 11.28 -18.29 1.58
C CYS A 394 12.72 -17.83 1.84
N ARG A 395 13.46 -18.57 2.68
CA ARG A 395 14.88 -18.29 2.94
C ARG A 395 15.70 -18.40 1.66
N LEU A 396 15.52 -19.48 0.88
CA LEU A 396 16.23 -19.67 -0.38
C LEU A 396 15.95 -18.54 -1.39
N LEU A 397 14.69 -18.13 -1.51
CA LEU A 397 14.31 -17.03 -2.41
C LEU A 397 15.01 -15.73 -2.00
N VAL A 398 14.97 -15.39 -0.71
CA VAL A 398 15.52 -14.14 -0.18
C VAL A 398 17.05 -14.15 -0.21
N GLU A 399 17.70 -15.27 0.12
CA GLU A 399 19.17 -15.39 0.07
C GLU A 399 19.73 -15.20 -1.34
N GLU A 400 19.08 -15.79 -2.36
CA GLU A 400 19.50 -15.55 -3.76
C GLU A 400 19.21 -14.10 -4.17
N LEU A 401 18.05 -13.55 -3.81
CA LEU A 401 17.75 -12.14 -4.09
C LEU A 401 18.80 -11.21 -3.47
N GLU A 402 19.20 -11.44 -2.22
CA GLU A 402 20.25 -10.66 -1.56
C GLU A 402 21.62 -10.81 -2.24
N LYS A 403 21.93 -11.98 -2.79
CA LYS A 403 23.14 -12.20 -3.60
C LYS A 403 23.08 -11.36 -4.87
N GLN A 404 21.99 -11.43 -5.64
CA GLN A 404 21.81 -10.64 -6.85
C GLN A 404 21.88 -9.13 -6.56
N LEU A 405 21.21 -8.65 -5.49
CA LEU A 405 21.28 -7.24 -5.09
C LEU A 405 22.68 -6.79 -4.68
N ARG A 406 23.49 -7.66 -4.04
CA ARG A 406 24.90 -7.36 -3.72
C ARG A 406 25.76 -7.24 -4.97
N GLU A 407 25.56 -8.11 -5.95
CA GLU A 407 26.26 -8.05 -7.25
C GLU A 407 25.92 -6.75 -8.00
N LEU A 408 24.67 -6.29 -7.89
CA LEU A 408 24.21 -4.99 -8.40
C LEU A 408 24.62 -3.79 -7.51
N ARG A 409 25.38 -4.03 -6.44
CA ARG A 409 25.87 -3.03 -5.47
C ARG A 409 24.76 -2.22 -4.79
N VAL A 410 23.62 -2.86 -4.51
CA VAL A 410 22.56 -2.27 -3.69
C VAL A 410 22.94 -2.41 -2.21
N GLU A 411 22.91 -1.31 -1.47
CA GLU A 411 23.38 -1.25 -0.07
C GLU A 411 22.36 -1.79 0.95
N ARG A 412 21.07 -1.71 0.67
CA ARG A 412 20.00 -1.99 1.64
C ARG A 412 18.80 -2.65 1.00
N LEU A 413 18.29 -3.68 1.66
CA LEU A 413 16.99 -4.27 1.40
C LEU A 413 16.01 -3.91 2.52
N VAL A 414 14.82 -3.44 2.17
CA VAL A 414 13.79 -3.03 3.14
C VAL A 414 12.47 -3.76 2.91
N LEU A 415 11.70 -3.98 3.97
CA LEU A 415 10.37 -4.58 3.87
C LEU A 415 9.44 -4.17 5.02
N PRO A 416 8.11 -4.12 4.79
CA PRO A 416 7.11 -4.05 5.83
C PRO A 416 6.83 -5.45 6.40
N ALA A 417 7.08 -5.65 7.70
CA ALA A 417 6.78 -6.91 8.39
C ALA A 417 5.55 -6.78 9.27
N VAL A 418 4.57 -7.68 9.13
CA VAL A 418 3.52 -7.81 10.14
C VAL A 418 4.12 -8.26 11.47
N PRO A 419 3.60 -7.83 12.64
CA PRO A 419 4.18 -8.15 13.94
C PRO A 419 4.40 -9.64 14.18
N SER A 420 3.51 -10.49 13.67
CA SER A 420 3.62 -11.95 13.78
C SER A 420 4.74 -12.58 12.94
N ALA A 421 5.21 -11.90 11.89
CA ALA A 421 6.26 -12.38 10.99
C ALA A 421 7.64 -11.77 11.31
N LEU A 422 7.69 -10.79 12.21
CA LEU A 422 8.91 -10.07 12.57
C LEU A 422 10.06 -11.00 12.98
N GLU A 423 9.80 -11.97 13.85
CA GLU A 423 10.84 -12.91 14.32
C GLU A 423 11.43 -13.73 13.17
N THR A 424 10.61 -14.11 12.19
CA THR A 424 11.05 -14.82 10.98
C THR A 424 12.00 -13.96 10.17
N TRP A 425 11.67 -12.68 9.96
CA TRP A 425 12.54 -11.75 9.23
C TRP A 425 13.83 -11.46 9.99
N THR A 426 13.78 -11.38 11.32
CA THR A 426 14.99 -11.24 12.14
C THR A 426 15.91 -12.44 12.04
N LYS A 427 15.37 -13.67 11.95
CA LYS A 427 16.17 -14.88 11.67
C LYS A 427 16.82 -14.86 10.29
N LEU A 428 16.23 -14.14 9.33
CA LEU A 428 16.83 -13.87 8.02
C LEU A 428 17.80 -12.66 8.05
N GLY A 429 18.11 -12.10 9.21
CA GLY A 429 19.08 -11.02 9.38
C GLY A 429 18.53 -9.60 9.18
N PHE A 430 17.20 -9.43 9.13
CA PHE A 430 16.59 -8.11 9.13
C PHE A 430 16.49 -7.54 10.55
N SER A 431 16.64 -6.23 10.67
CA SER A 431 16.43 -5.48 11.92
C SER A 431 15.30 -4.47 11.74
N LYS A 432 14.63 -4.12 12.85
CA LYS A 432 13.64 -3.04 12.84
C LYS A 432 14.34 -1.72 12.48
N MET A 433 13.69 -0.90 11.67
CA MET A 433 14.12 0.48 11.45
C MET A 433 13.73 1.35 12.64
N THR A 434 14.54 2.37 12.93
CA THR A 434 14.12 3.46 13.82
C THR A 434 13.19 4.42 13.06
N ASP A 435 12.40 5.20 13.78
CA ASP A 435 11.44 6.14 13.17
C ASP A 435 12.16 7.22 12.33
N GLU A 436 13.37 7.60 12.70
CA GLU A 436 14.18 8.58 11.94
C GLU A 436 14.62 8.01 10.59
N VAL A 437 15.11 6.77 10.58
CA VAL A 437 15.52 6.08 9.35
C VAL A 437 14.31 5.83 8.46
N LYS A 438 13.20 5.35 9.04
CA LYS A 438 11.93 5.14 8.32
C LYS A 438 11.46 6.43 7.67
N SER A 439 11.39 7.53 8.43
CA SER A 439 10.93 8.83 7.94
C SER A 439 11.84 9.38 6.83
N SER A 440 13.17 9.25 6.99
CA SER A 440 14.14 9.65 5.97
C SER A 440 13.99 8.86 4.67
N LEU A 441 13.72 7.55 4.74
CA LEU A 441 13.51 6.74 3.56
C LEU A 441 12.17 7.04 2.87
N LEU A 442 11.07 7.12 3.61
CA LEU A 442 9.74 7.43 3.04
C LEU A 442 9.65 8.83 2.44
N LEU A 443 10.51 9.76 2.88
CA LEU A 443 10.64 11.08 2.26
C LEU A 443 11.26 11.00 0.86
N ASN A 444 12.28 10.17 0.71
CA ASN A 444 13.13 10.12 -0.49
C ASN A 444 12.70 9.05 -1.51
N TYR A 445 11.95 8.05 -1.06
CA TYR A 445 11.52 6.91 -1.84
C TYR A 445 10.04 6.62 -1.57
N THR A 446 9.31 6.26 -2.62
CA THR A 446 7.88 5.90 -2.54
C THR A 446 7.70 4.45 -2.06
N LEU A 447 8.24 4.07 -0.90
CA LEU A 447 8.20 2.67 -0.44
C LEU A 447 6.76 2.22 -0.14
N LEU A 448 6.44 0.96 -0.42
CA LEU A 448 5.15 0.39 -0.08
C LEU A 448 5.14 -0.01 1.41
N ASP A 449 4.35 0.70 2.21
CA ASP A 449 4.13 0.43 3.64
C ASP A 449 2.64 0.11 3.87
N PHE A 450 2.37 -0.79 4.81
CA PHE A 450 1.02 -1.23 5.13
C PHE A 450 0.66 -0.80 6.56
N GLN A 451 -0.61 -0.48 6.78
CA GLN A 451 -1.04 -0.09 8.12
C GLN A 451 -0.83 -1.26 9.10
N GLY A 452 -0.15 -0.99 10.22
CA GLY A 452 0.14 -1.99 11.24
C GLY A 452 1.38 -2.84 10.99
N THR A 453 2.16 -2.57 9.93
CA THR A 453 3.47 -3.22 9.72
C THR A 453 4.61 -2.47 10.38
N ILE A 454 5.68 -3.20 10.66
CA ILE A 454 6.95 -2.72 11.19
C ILE A 454 7.96 -2.72 10.05
N MET A 455 8.44 -1.53 9.67
CA MET A 455 9.46 -1.43 8.63
C MET A 455 10.77 -2.04 9.14
N CYS A 456 11.29 -2.99 8.37
CA CYS A 456 12.51 -3.73 8.64
C CYS A 456 13.54 -3.47 7.52
N GLN A 457 14.81 -3.56 7.88
CA GLN A 457 15.93 -3.34 6.97
C GLN A 457 16.99 -4.41 7.14
N LYS A 458 17.74 -4.65 6.08
CA LYS A 458 18.97 -5.42 6.10
C LYS A 458 20.02 -4.70 5.26
N LEU A 459 21.19 -4.46 5.85
CA LEU A 459 22.33 -3.91 5.12
C LEU A 459 23.02 -5.03 4.34
N LEU A 460 23.14 -4.84 3.04
CA LEU A 460 23.80 -5.76 2.13
C LEU A 460 25.27 -5.38 2.07
N LYS A 461 26.10 -6.02 2.91
CA LYS A 461 27.54 -5.79 2.88
C LYS A 461 28.10 -6.24 1.53
N THR A 462 28.80 -5.36 0.83
CA THR A 462 29.63 -5.75 -0.31
C THR A 462 30.82 -6.54 0.23
N THR A 463 31.03 -7.76 -0.26
CA THR A 463 32.26 -8.51 -0.02
C THR A 463 33.36 -7.88 -0.86
N HIS A 464 33.90 -6.76 -0.41
CA HIS A 464 35.22 -6.31 -0.81
C HIS A 464 36.10 -6.30 0.44
N SER A 465 36.84 -7.40 0.62
CA SER A 465 38.11 -7.31 1.35
C SER A 465 38.98 -6.30 0.60
N PRO A 466 39.59 -5.30 1.25
CA PRO A 466 40.63 -4.51 0.62
C PRO A 466 41.81 -5.45 0.32
N CYS A 467 42.25 -5.50 -0.94
CA CYS A 467 43.58 -6.00 -1.28
C CYS A 467 44.66 -5.06 -0.72
#